data_AF-D0SJJ2-F1
#
_entry.id   AF-D0SJJ2-F1
#
_cell.length_a   1.000
_cell.length_b   1.000
_cell.length_c   1.000
_cell.angle_alpha   90.00
_cell.angle_beta   90.00
_cell.angle_gamma   90.00
#
_symmetry.space_group_name_H-M   'P 1'
#
loop_
_entity.id
_entity.type
_entity.pdbx_description
1 polymer ?
#
loop_
_entity_poly.entity_id
_entity_poly.type
_entity_poly.pdbx_seq_one_letter_code
_entity_poly.pdbx_strand_id
1 'polypeptide(L)'
;MNPMTTKPFFDAARVIAGGKLTQEQVDKLNAVVDDLQPSSMKTSQVGIDLISSFEDTKLQAYDDGVGVWTIGIGTTVYPNGVKVKKGDKCTLDQAKEYFAHDLKRFESSVNNLVKVPLTQNQFDALVSLVYNIGQTAFSNSTLLKKLNAKDYQGAADQFLRWNKGGGKVMKGLVRRREAERVLFLKK
;
A
#
# COMPACT_ATOMS: atom_id res chain seq x y z
N MET A 1 -5.24 16.54 -2.63
CA MET A 1 -4.50 17.22 -1.55
C MET A 1 -3.11 16.62 -1.58
N ASN A 2 -2.08 17.43 -1.81
CA ASN A 2 -0.70 16.97 -1.73
C ASN A 2 -0.48 16.34 -0.34
N PRO A 3 0.34 15.28 -0.21
CA PRO A 3 0.83 14.90 1.10
C PRO A 3 1.46 16.17 1.68
N MET A 4 0.98 16.63 2.84
CA MET A 4 1.53 17.80 3.49
C MET A 4 3.02 17.54 3.67
N THR A 5 3.85 18.16 2.83
CA THR A 5 5.25 18.34 3.19
C THR A 5 5.19 19.10 4.51
N THR A 6 5.83 18.61 5.57
CA THR A 6 5.77 19.27 6.89
C THR A 6 6.51 20.61 6.88
N LYS A 7 7.24 20.90 5.80
CA LYS A 7 8.03 22.12 5.60
C LYS A 7 7.24 23.42 5.81
N PRO A 8 6.07 23.67 5.17
CA PRO A 8 5.31 24.90 5.40
C PRO A 8 4.81 25.04 6.84
N PHE A 9 4.53 23.92 7.51
CA PHE A 9 4.16 23.91 8.94
C PHE A 9 5.35 24.34 9.82
N PHE A 10 6.53 23.76 9.61
CA PHE A 10 7.75 24.14 10.35
C PHE A 10 8.21 25.56 10.04
N ASP A 11 8.00 26.05 8.81
CA ASP A 11 8.30 27.43 8.44
C ASP A 11 7.36 28.42 9.17
N ALA A 12 6.07 28.11 9.26
CA ALA A 12 5.12 28.89 10.06
C ALA A 12 5.47 28.87 11.56
N ALA A 13 5.86 27.71 12.09
CA ALA A 13 6.26 27.57 13.49
C ALA A 13 7.49 28.44 13.84
N ARG A 14 8.47 28.56 12.93
CA ARG A 14 9.64 29.45 13.10
C ARG A 14 9.25 30.93 13.11
N VAL A 15 8.30 31.33 12.27
CA VAL A 15 7.79 32.71 12.24
C VAL A 15 7.12 33.06 13.57
N ILE A 16 6.28 32.17 14.10
CA ILE A 16 5.59 32.38 15.39
C ILE A 16 6.59 32.40 16.56
N ALA A 17 7.59 31.52 16.54
CA ALA A 17 8.61 31.45 17.57
C ALA A 17 9.62 32.63 17.52
N GLY A 18 9.53 33.51 16.50
CA GLY A 18 10.43 34.65 16.34
C GLY A 18 11.87 34.26 15.96
N GLY A 19 12.09 33.07 15.40
CA GLY A 19 13.45 32.61 15.08
C GLY A 19 13.60 31.09 14.88
N LYS A 20 14.80 30.59 15.16
CA LYS A 20 15.12 29.16 15.06
C LYS A 20 14.44 28.38 16.19
N LEU A 21 13.90 27.22 15.86
CA LEU A 21 13.40 26.25 16.84
C LEU A 21 14.58 25.50 17.45
N THR A 22 14.50 25.20 18.75
CA THR A 22 15.43 24.26 19.41
C THR A 22 15.12 22.83 18.97
N GLN A 23 16.07 21.90 19.16
CA GLN A 23 15.83 20.48 18.83
C GLN A 23 14.63 19.92 19.62
N GLU A 24 14.51 20.26 20.91
CA GLU A 24 13.37 19.84 21.74
C GLU A 24 12.03 20.36 21.21
N GLN A 25 11.99 21.60 20.70
CA GLN A 25 10.78 22.15 20.06
C GLN A 25 10.46 21.45 18.74
N VAL A 26 11.48 21.12 17.95
CA VAL A 26 11.30 20.34 16.71
C VAL A 26 10.74 18.95 17.04
N ASP A 27 11.27 18.28 18.06
CA ASP A 27 10.82 16.94 18.47
C ASP A 27 9.37 16.95 18.96
N LYS A 28 8.97 17.95 19.78
CA LYS A 28 7.58 18.12 20.22
C LYS A 28 6.64 18.45 19.06
N LEU A 29 7.07 19.29 18.12
CA LEU A 29 6.29 19.60 16.93
C LEU A 29 6.15 18.38 16.03
N ASN A 30 7.18 17.56 15.87
CA ASN A 30 7.08 16.29 15.15
C ASN A 30 6.06 15.36 15.80
N ALA A 31 6.09 15.20 17.13
CA ALA A 31 5.09 14.39 17.85
C ALA A 31 3.66 14.89 17.62
N VAL A 32 3.44 16.21 17.64
CA VAL A 32 2.12 16.80 17.34
C VAL A 32 1.75 16.63 15.87
N VAL A 33 2.70 16.76 14.93
CA VAL A 33 2.44 16.48 13.52
C VAL A 33 2.06 15.01 13.32
N ASP A 34 2.74 14.09 14.00
CA ASP A 34 2.45 12.65 13.92
C ASP A 34 1.07 12.33 14.52
N ASP A 35 0.68 12.98 15.62
CA ASP A 35 -0.65 12.86 16.23
C ASP A 35 -1.76 13.51 15.40
N LEU A 36 -1.44 14.56 14.64
CA LEU A 36 -2.36 15.26 13.74
C LEU A 36 -2.41 14.65 12.34
N GLN A 37 -1.42 13.82 11.98
CA GLN A 37 -1.55 13.00 10.78
C GLN A 37 -2.69 12.02 11.01
N PRO A 38 -3.63 11.89 10.05
CA PRO A 38 -4.62 10.83 10.14
C PRO A 38 -3.88 9.52 10.33
N SER A 39 -4.25 8.73 11.36
CA SER A 39 -3.67 7.41 11.61
C SER A 39 -3.65 6.63 10.30
N SER A 40 -2.47 6.54 9.68
CA SER A 40 -2.34 5.89 8.37
C SER A 40 -2.60 4.41 8.59
N MET A 41 -3.65 3.90 7.94
CA MET A 41 -3.97 2.48 8.02
C MET A 41 -2.83 1.70 7.37
N LYS A 42 -2.53 0.53 7.94
CA LYS A 42 -1.55 -0.42 7.41
C LYS A 42 -2.26 -1.71 7.07
N THR A 43 -1.69 -2.46 6.12
CA THR A 43 -2.24 -3.73 5.69
C THR A 43 -2.17 -4.72 6.85
N SER A 44 -3.28 -5.38 7.17
CA SER A 44 -3.29 -6.41 8.21
C SER A 44 -2.69 -7.71 7.69
N GLN A 45 -2.50 -8.70 8.58
CA GLN A 45 -2.08 -10.04 8.18
C GLN A 45 -3.09 -10.69 7.19
N VAL A 46 -4.38 -10.42 7.32
CA VAL A 46 -5.41 -10.90 6.39
C VAL A 46 -5.18 -10.33 4.99
N GLY A 47 -4.85 -9.04 4.90
CA GLY A 47 -4.49 -8.41 3.63
C GLY A 47 -3.21 -8.96 3.03
N ILE A 48 -2.16 -9.13 3.85
CA ILE A 48 -0.89 -9.73 3.42
C ILE A 48 -1.13 -11.14 2.88
N ASP A 49 -1.88 -11.98 3.61
CA ASP A 49 -2.18 -13.36 3.21
C ASP A 49 -3.02 -13.40 1.92
N LEU A 50 -4.01 -12.51 1.78
CA LEU A 50 -4.80 -12.39 0.55
C LEU A 50 -3.89 -12.07 -0.64
N ILE A 51 -3.06 -11.03 -0.53
CA ILE A 51 -2.18 -10.62 -1.63
C ILE A 51 -1.22 -11.75 -1.96
N SER A 52 -0.54 -12.29 -0.95
CA SER A 52 0.43 -13.38 -1.08
C SER A 52 -0.17 -14.62 -1.76
N SER A 53 -1.46 -14.92 -1.54
CA SER A 53 -2.13 -16.06 -2.18
C SER A 53 -2.28 -15.93 -3.70
N PHE A 54 -2.12 -14.73 -4.25
CA PHE A 54 -2.16 -14.46 -5.70
C PHE A 54 -0.79 -14.27 -6.32
N GLU A 55 0.26 -14.16 -5.51
CA GLU A 55 1.63 -13.92 -5.97
C GLU A 55 2.46 -15.21 -5.87
N ASP A 56 3.40 -15.37 -6.80
CA ASP A 56 4.37 -16.46 -6.70
C ASP A 56 5.32 -16.21 -5.53
N THR A 57 5.43 -17.17 -4.62
CA THR A 57 6.38 -17.10 -3.50
C THR A 57 7.57 -18.03 -3.74
N LYS A 58 8.78 -17.48 -3.76
CA LYS A 58 10.03 -18.24 -3.96
C LYS A 58 10.97 -18.05 -2.77
N LEU A 59 11.11 -19.09 -1.95
CA LEU A 59 11.91 -19.06 -0.72
C LEU A 59 13.43 -19.13 -0.95
N GLN A 60 13.85 -19.26 -2.20
CA GLN A 60 15.25 -19.17 -2.62
C GLN A 60 15.36 -18.07 -3.67
N ALA A 61 16.41 -17.26 -3.58
CA ALA A 61 16.63 -16.20 -4.53
C ALA A 61 16.76 -16.74 -5.96
N TYR A 62 16.11 -16.06 -6.90
CA TYR A 62 16.08 -16.42 -8.32
C TYR A 62 16.36 -15.17 -9.17
N ASP A 63 16.86 -15.38 -10.38
CA ASP A 63 16.97 -14.34 -11.40
C ASP A 63 15.58 -14.15 -12.04
N ASP A 64 15.08 -12.93 -12.03
CA ASP A 64 13.77 -12.58 -12.61
C ASP A 64 13.73 -12.62 -14.15
N GLY A 65 14.86 -12.91 -14.79
CA GLY A 65 15.00 -12.99 -16.24
C GLY A 65 15.51 -11.71 -16.88
N VAL A 66 15.66 -10.63 -16.11
CA VAL A 66 16.31 -9.38 -16.52
C VAL A 66 17.56 -9.06 -15.70
N GLY A 67 18.07 -10.03 -14.95
CA GLY A 67 19.32 -9.93 -14.18
C GLY A 67 19.15 -9.35 -12.78
N VAL A 68 17.91 -9.27 -12.27
CA VAL A 68 17.64 -8.81 -10.89
C VAL A 68 17.32 -10.00 -10.00
N TRP A 69 18.14 -10.18 -8.97
CA TRP A 69 17.88 -11.19 -7.95
C TRP A 69 16.64 -10.82 -7.14
N THR A 70 15.72 -11.77 -7.05
CA THR A 70 14.42 -11.62 -6.39
C THR A 70 14.18 -12.79 -5.44
N ILE A 71 13.55 -12.56 -4.30
CA ILE A 71 13.22 -13.59 -3.29
C ILE A 71 11.87 -13.31 -2.65
N GLY A 72 11.27 -14.32 -2.03
CA GLY A 72 10.00 -14.20 -1.32
C GLY A 72 8.87 -13.86 -2.29
N ILE A 73 8.18 -12.75 -1.99
CA ILE A 73 7.04 -12.24 -2.76
C ILE A 73 7.50 -11.01 -3.55
N GLY A 74 8.32 -11.24 -4.57
CA GLY A 74 8.81 -10.18 -5.46
C GLY A 74 9.80 -9.19 -4.82
N THR A 75 10.38 -9.50 -3.66
CA THR A 75 11.35 -8.61 -2.99
C THR A 75 12.69 -8.64 -3.70
N THR A 76 13.24 -7.45 -4.01
CA THR A 76 14.56 -7.27 -4.63
C THR A 76 15.54 -6.50 -3.75
N VAL A 77 15.02 -5.76 -2.76
CA VAL A 77 15.76 -5.04 -1.74
C VAL A 77 15.10 -5.32 -0.41
N TYR A 78 15.85 -5.84 0.56
CA TYR A 78 15.35 -6.10 1.90
C TYR A 78 15.01 -4.79 2.64
N PRO A 79 14.22 -4.84 3.72
CA PRO A 79 13.89 -3.66 4.52
C PRO A 79 15.10 -2.86 5.04
N ASN A 80 16.25 -3.51 5.21
CA ASN A 80 17.52 -2.88 5.62
C ASN A 80 18.29 -2.19 4.47
N GLY A 81 17.72 -2.15 3.25
CA GLY A 81 18.33 -1.54 2.07
C GLY A 81 19.32 -2.44 1.31
N VAL A 82 19.58 -3.66 1.77
CA VAL A 82 20.48 -4.60 1.10
C VAL A 82 19.75 -5.25 -0.08
N LYS A 83 20.38 -5.26 -1.26
CA LYS A 83 19.87 -5.98 -2.43
C LYS A 83 19.94 -7.49 -2.21
N VAL A 84 18.92 -8.21 -2.67
CA VAL A 84 18.90 -9.68 -2.72
C VAL A 84 20.07 -10.18 -3.57
N LYS A 85 20.66 -11.30 -3.17
CA LYS A 85 21.80 -11.91 -3.87
C LYS A 85 21.57 -13.38 -4.17
N LYS A 86 22.32 -13.89 -5.13
CA LYS A 86 22.36 -15.32 -5.44
C LYS A 86 22.68 -16.12 -4.18
N GLY A 87 21.88 -17.14 -3.91
CA GLY A 87 22.07 -18.05 -2.78
C GLY A 87 21.34 -17.64 -1.50
N ASP A 88 20.76 -16.45 -1.46
CA ASP A 88 19.89 -16.05 -0.35
C ASP A 88 18.69 -17.01 -0.23
N LYS A 89 18.28 -17.28 1.01
CA LYS A 89 17.11 -18.08 1.37
C LYS A 89 16.31 -17.34 2.43
N CYS A 90 15.00 -17.50 2.42
CA CYS A 90 14.13 -16.98 3.47
C CYS A 90 13.06 -17.99 3.88
N THR A 91 12.52 -17.83 5.08
CA THR A 91 11.28 -18.51 5.47
C THR A 91 10.07 -17.81 4.87
N LEU A 92 8.90 -18.47 4.92
CA LEU A 92 7.65 -17.84 4.48
C LEU A 92 7.33 -16.58 5.31
N ASP A 93 7.58 -16.62 6.62
CA ASP A 93 7.32 -15.47 7.50
C ASP A 93 8.25 -14.30 7.17
N GLN A 94 9.52 -14.58 6.92
CA GLN A 94 10.47 -13.58 6.42
C GLN A 94 10.02 -12.99 5.08
N ALA A 95 9.59 -13.82 4.13
CA ALA A 95 9.06 -13.35 2.85
C ALA A 95 7.86 -12.40 3.03
N LYS A 96 6.94 -12.73 3.95
CA LYS A 96 5.80 -11.87 4.29
C LYS A 96 6.23 -10.57 4.97
N GLU A 97 7.24 -10.60 5.83
CA GLU A 97 7.79 -9.40 6.46
C GLU A 97 8.43 -8.45 5.43
N TYR A 98 9.23 -8.99 4.50
CA TYR A 98 9.82 -8.20 3.42
C TYR A 98 8.73 -7.61 2.53
N PHE A 99 7.71 -8.41 2.23
CA PHE A 99 6.58 -7.97 1.44
C PHE A 99 5.78 -6.85 2.11
N ALA A 100 5.54 -6.94 3.42
CA ALA A 100 4.89 -5.89 4.18
C ALA A 100 5.66 -4.56 4.11
N HIS A 101 6.98 -4.61 4.06
CA HIS A 101 7.79 -3.41 3.80
C HIS A 101 7.53 -2.82 2.40
N ASP A 102 7.46 -3.67 1.38
CA ASP A 102 7.20 -3.27 -0.01
C ASP A 102 5.77 -2.70 -0.19
N LEU A 103 4.82 -3.11 0.66
CA LEU A 103 3.43 -2.63 0.63
C LEU A 103 3.27 -1.16 1.03
N LYS A 104 4.23 -0.57 1.76
CA LYS A 104 4.15 0.81 2.28
C LYS A 104 3.79 1.86 1.22
N ARG A 105 4.28 1.70 -0.02
CA ARG A 105 3.98 2.63 -1.13
C ARG A 105 2.51 2.53 -1.60
N PHE A 106 1.93 1.35 -1.54
CA PHE A 106 0.54 1.09 -1.92
C PHE A 106 -0.41 1.49 -0.78
N GLU A 107 -0.03 1.22 0.48
CA GLU A 107 -0.71 1.75 1.67
C GLU A 107 -0.79 3.27 1.64
N SER A 108 0.34 3.94 1.36
CA SER A 108 0.39 5.39 1.19
C SER A 108 -0.54 5.88 0.07
N SER A 109 -0.66 5.12 -1.01
CA SER A 109 -1.58 5.46 -2.11
C SER A 109 -3.03 5.42 -1.66
N VAL A 110 -3.44 4.39 -0.92
CA VAL A 110 -4.81 4.26 -0.40
C VAL A 110 -5.08 5.35 0.64
N ASN A 111 -4.21 5.52 1.63
CA ASN A 111 -4.35 6.53 2.68
C ASN A 111 -4.47 7.96 2.14
N ASN A 112 -3.72 8.30 1.07
CA ASN A 112 -3.73 9.65 0.50
C ASN A 112 -4.92 9.92 -0.44
N LEU A 113 -5.43 8.89 -1.12
CA LEU A 113 -6.43 9.05 -2.17
C LEU A 113 -7.86 8.82 -1.67
N VAL A 114 -8.04 7.98 -0.65
CA VAL A 114 -9.34 7.74 -0.02
C VAL A 114 -9.64 8.85 0.99
N LYS A 115 -10.83 9.43 0.90
CA LYS A 115 -11.27 10.61 1.67
C LYS A 115 -12.42 10.29 2.64
N VAL A 116 -12.76 9.01 2.75
CA VAL A 116 -13.86 8.51 3.58
C VAL A 116 -13.32 7.46 4.55
N PRO A 117 -13.97 7.23 5.71
CA PRO A 117 -13.55 6.19 6.64
C PRO A 117 -13.56 4.80 5.98
N LEU A 118 -12.59 3.97 6.35
CA LEU A 118 -12.51 2.58 5.93
C LEU A 118 -12.48 1.67 7.15
N THR A 119 -13.06 0.48 6.99
CA THR A 119 -12.74 -0.66 7.86
C THR A 119 -11.39 -1.26 7.47
N GLN A 120 -10.78 -2.04 8.36
CA GLN A 120 -9.52 -2.73 8.04
C GLN A 120 -9.63 -3.64 6.81
N ASN A 121 -10.72 -4.39 6.68
CA ASN A 121 -10.95 -5.26 5.52
C ASN A 121 -11.06 -4.47 4.20
N GLN A 122 -11.71 -3.30 4.23
CA GLN A 122 -11.79 -2.43 3.05
C GLN A 122 -10.41 -1.89 2.67
N PHE A 123 -9.62 -1.45 3.65
CA PHE A 123 -8.26 -1.00 3.41
C PHE A 123 -7.40 -2.10 2.81
N ASP A 124 -7.41 -3.30 3.39
CA ASP A 124 -6.66 -4.46 2.92
C ASP A 124 -7.02 -4.84 1.48
N ALA A 125 -8.32 -4.88 1.15
CA ALA A 125 -8.79 -5.17 -0.20
C ALA A 125 -8.35 -4.09 -1.22
N LEU A 126 -8.39 -2.82 -0.83
CA LEU A 126 -7.92 -1.72 -1.67
C LEU A 126 -6.41 -1.82 -1.90
N VAL A 127 -5.61 -2.07 -0.87
CA VAL A 127 -4.15 -2.25 -1.02
C VAL A 127 -3.85 -3.40 -1.97
N SER A 128 -4.56 -4.54 -1.85
CA SER A 128 -4.41 -5.66 -2.79
C SER A 128 -4.70 -5.28 -4.24
N LEU A 129 -5.75 -4.49 -4.47
CA LEU A 129 -6.07 -4.00 -5.80
C LEU A 129 -4.98 -3.06 -6.32
N VAL A 130 -4.56 -2.07 -5.52
CA VAL A 130 -3.54 -1.08 -5.90
C VAL A 130 -2.20 -1.76 -6.20
N TYR A 131 -1.82 -2.78 -5.43
CA TYR A 131 -0.64 -3.59 -5.69
C TYR A 131 -0.68 -4.16 -7.12
N ASN A 132 -1.84 -4.69 -7.53
CA ASN A 132 -2.00 -5.36 -8.82
C ASN A 132 -2.13 -4.41 -10.02
N ILE A 133 -2.91 -3.32 -9.89
CA ILE A 133 -3.21 -2.43 -11.02
C ILE A 133 -2.32 -1.18 -11.05
N GLY A 134 -1.59 -0.92 -9.97
CA GLY A 134 -0.75 0.26 -9.79
C GLY A 134 -1.52 1.51 -9.33
N GLN A 135 -0.78 2.43 -8.71
CA GLN A 135 -1.32 3.69 -8.16
C GLN A 135 -2.03 4.55 -9.21
N THR A 136 -1.47 4.67 -10.41
CA THR A 136 -2.03 5.52 -11.49
C THR A 136 -3.38 5.01 -11.97
N ALA A 137 -3.56 3.69 -12.09
CA ALA A 137 -4.84 3.11 -12.48
C ALA A 137 -5.89 3.31 -11.37
N PHE A 138 -5.47 3.11 -10.11
CA PHE A 138 -6.34 3.31 -8.96
C PHE A 138 -6.80 4.77 -8.80
N SER A 139 -5.89 5.74 -8.90
CA SER A 139 -6.20 7.16 -8.72
C SER A 139 -7.22 7.69 -9.73
N ASN A 140 -7.24 7.11 -10.93
CA ASN A 140 -8.18 7.47 -12.00
C ASN A 140 -9.45 6.60 -12.03
N SER A 141 -9.56 5.61 -11.15
CA SER A 141 -10.59 4.57 -11.20
C SER A 141 -11.99 5.09 -10.85
N THR A 142 -13.01 4.52 -11.50
CA THR A 142 -14.41 4.67 -11.09
C THR A 142 -14.64 4.14 -9.67
N LEU A 143 -13.88 3.12 -9.26
CA LEU A 143 -13.91 2.57 -7.90
C LEU A 143 -13.63 3.65 -6.86
N LEU A 144 -12.50 4.35 -6.99
CA LEU A 144 -12.11 5.40 -6.05
C LEU A 144 -13.11 6.56 -6.06
N LYS A 145 -13.62 6.95 -7.24
CA LYS A 145 -14.65 7.98 -7.38
C LYS A 145 -15.92 7.62 -6.59
N LYS A 146 -16.41 6.39 -6.73
CA LYS A 146 -17.58 5.89 -5.99
C LYS A 146 -17.33 5.80 -4.49
N LEU A 147 -16.18 5.24 -4.09
CA LEU A 147 -15.80 5.13 -2.69
C LEU A 147 -15.77 6.51 -2.02
N ASN A 148 -15.13 7.50 -2.62
CA ASN A 148 -15.06 8.86 -2.08
C ASN A 148 -16.40 9.59 -2.08
N ALA A 149 -17.39 9.13 -2.84
CA ALA A 149 -18.78 9.57 -2.77
C ALA A 149 -19.60 8.79 -1.70
N LYS A 150 -18.94 7.98 -0.87
CA LYS A 150 -19.55 7.07 0.13
C LYS A 150 -20.43 5.97 -0.48
N ASP A 151 -20.31 5.71 -1.78
CA ASP A 151 -20.95 4.58 -2.46
C ASP A 151 -20.07 3.32 -2.31
N TYR A 152 -20.05 2.74 -1.10
CA TYR A 152 -19.22 1.57 -0.79
C TYR A 152 -19.63 0.33 -1.59
N GLN A 153 -20.93 0.10 -1.75
CA GLN A 153 -21.42 -1.05 -2.53
C GLN A 153 -21.05 -0.91 -4.01
N GLY A 154 -21.26 0.28 -4.59
CA GLY A 154 -20.87 0.54 -5.96
C GLY A 154 -19.34 0.47 -6.15
N ALA A 155 -18.55 0.91 -5.16
CA ALA A 155 -17.10 0.73 -5.18
C ALA A 155 -16.71 -0.76 -5.16
N ALA A 156 -17.35 -1.58 -4.32
CA ALA A 156 -17.14 -3.02 -4.26
C ALA A 156 -17.40 -3.69 -5.62
N ASP A 157 -18.44 -3.29 -6.33
CA ASP A 157 -18.77 -3.85 -7.65
C ASP A 157 -17.78 -3.40 -8.74
N GLN A 158 -17.04 -2.30 -8.54
CA GLN A 158 -15.99 -1.88 -9.46
C GLN A 158 -14.73 -2.75 -9.42
N PHE A 159 -14.49 -3.54 -8.36
CA PHE A 159 -13.37 -4.49 -8.34
C PHE A 159 -13.42 -5.42 -9.56
N LEU A 160 -14.62 -5.93 -9.88
CA LEU A 160 -14.84 -6.92 -10.95
C LEU A 160 -14.47 -6.42 -12.36
N ARG A 161 -14.34 -5.11 -12.55
CA ARG A 161 -13.97 -4.48 -13.82
C ARG A 161 -12.48 -4.60 -14.14
N TRP A 162 -11.65 -4.82 -13.12
CA TRP A 162 -10.19 -4.91 -13.21
C TRP A 162 -9.72 -6.35 -13.47
N ASN A 163 -10.32 -7.01 -14.46
CA ASN A 163 -10.14 -8.43 -14.76
C ASN A 163 -9.39 -8.72 -16.07
N LYS A 164 -8.78 -7.70 -16.69
CA LYS A 164 -8.11 -7.81 -17.99
C LYS A 164 -6.60 -7.62 -17.89
N GLY A 165 -5.85 -8.41 -18.66
CA GLY A 165 -4.42 -8.23 -18.94
C GLY A 165 -4.17 -8.33 -20.44
N GLY A 166 -3.34 -7.44 -21.00
CA GLY A 166 -3.15 -7.38 -22.47
C GLY A 166 -4.47 -7.19 -23.25
N GLY A 167 -5.45 -6.49 -22.66
CA GLY A 167 -6.78 -6.28 -23.24
C GLY A 167 -7.76 -7.46 -23.14
N LYS A 168 -7.34 -8.63 -22.67
CA LYS A 168 -8.16 -9.84 -22.57
C LYS A 168 -8.53 -10.17 -21.13
N VAL A 169 -9.72 -10.71 -20.90
CA VAL A 169 -10.14 -11.18 -19.58
C VAL A 169 -9.27 -12.34 -19.15
N MET A 170 -8.72 -12.28 -17.94
CA MET A 170 -7.87 -13.33 -17.36
C MET A 170 -8.57 -14.00 -16.20
N LYS A 171 -8.72 -15.33 -16.24
CA LYS A 171 -9.37 -16.11 -15.18
C LYS A 171 -8.75 -15.87 -13.80
N GLY A 172 -7.42 -15.74 -13.73
CA GLY A 172 -6.70 -15.42 -12.50
C GLY A 172 -7.13 -14.08 -11.91
N LEU A 173 -7.26 -13.03 -12.73
CA LEU A 173 -7.73 -11.73 -12.26
C LEU A 173 -9.20 -11.76 -11.86
N VAL A 174 -10.07 -12.48 -12.57
CA VAL A 174 -11.48 -12.63 -12.16
C VAL A 174 -11.57 -13.15 -10.72
N ARG A 175 -10.89 -14.26 -10.41
CA ARG A 175 -10.86 -14.83 -9.04
C ARG A 175 -10.29 -13.86 -8.02
N ARG A 176 -9.21 -13.14 -8.38
CA ARG A 176 -8.60 -12.14 -7.50
C ARG A 176 -9.56 -11.01 -7.16
N ARG A 177 -10.24 -10.45 -8.16
CA ARG A 177 -11.21 -9.37 -7.99
C ARG A 177 -12.41 -9.80 -7.16
N GLU A 178 -12.88 -11.04 -7.32
CA GLU A 178 -13.94 -11.61 -6.49
C GLU A 178 -13.53 -11.72 -5.03
N ALA A 179 -12.34 -12.25 -4.74
CA ALA A 179 -11.82 -12.38 -3.38
C ALA A 179 -11.61 -11.02 -2.70
N GLU A 180 -11.05 -10.05 -3.41
CA GLU A 180 -10.89 -8.68 -2.92
C GLU A 180 -12.24 -8.02 -2.65
N ARG A 181 -13.24 -8.18 -3.53
CA ARG A 181 -14.61 -7.69 -3.30
C ARG A 181 -15.24 -8.34 -2.07
N VAL A 182 -15.08 -9.64 -1.89
CA VAL A 182 -15.60 -10.38 -0.73
C VAL A 182 -14.97 -9.83 0.56
N LEU A 183 -13.65 -9.64 0.58
CA LEU A 183 -12.97 -9.04 1.73
C LEU A 183 -13.50 -7.62 1.98
N PHE A 184 -13.59 -6.78 0.95
CA PHE A 184 -14.07 -5.40 1.08
C PHE A 184 -15.48 -5.29 1.69
N LEU A 185 -16.36 -6.26 1.42
CA LEU A 185 -17.74 -6.28 1.95
C LEU A 185 -17.86 -6.98 3.31
N LYS A 186 -16.79 -7.62 3.80
CA LYS A 186 -16.78 -8.32 5.09
C LYS A 186 -16.75 -7.32 6.24
N LYS A 187 -17.74 -7.43 7.14
CA LYS A 187 -17.86 -6.60 8.35
C LYS A 187 -17.09 -7.18 9.52
#